data_AF-A0A7I8EV13-F1
#
_entry.id   AF-A0A7I8EV13-F1
#
_cell.length_a   1.000
_cell.length_b   1.000
_cell.length_c   1.000
_cell.angle_alpha   90.00
_cell.angle_beta   90.00
_cell.angle_gamma   90.00
#
_symmetry.space_group_name_H-M   'P 1'
#
loop_
_entity.id
_entity.type
_entity.pdbx_description
1 polymer ?
#
loop_
_entity_poly.entity_id
_entity_poly.type
_entity_poly.pdbx_seq_one_letter_code
_entity_poly.pdbx_strand_id
1 'polypeptide(L)'
;MSQNVFDRDRLADYGKRGLGMGLSTLSGFQKFLVRGNVVDLAVGVVIGAAFNSVVQGVVKDIIDPLIGKVPGVGTTLANKSYHGFLYGDLISVLITFLITAAVVYFFVVKPISIARDRYDRLHHRNDAPVTRDCPYCMSTVNIQATRCAYCTSPLPPVDHSQVNVAGQR
;
A
#
# COMPACT_ATOMS: atom_id res chain seq x y z
N MET A 1 -57.61 37.06 8.16
CA MET A 1 -56.97 35.99 7.36
C MET A 1 -55.46 36.06 7.57
N SER A 2 -54.93 35.57 8.69
CA SER A 2 -53.46 35.53 8.96
C SER A 2 -53.13 34.66 10.19
N GLN A 3 -53.45 33.36 10.16
CA GLN A 3 -53.14 32.43 11.26
C GLN A 3 -52.12 31.34 10.91
N ASN A 4 -51.50 31.34 9.72
CA ASN A 4 -50.74 30.16 9.23
C ASN A 4 -49.28 30.44 8.85
N VAL A 5 -48.67 31.55 9.26
CA VAL A 5 -47.28 31.91 8.89
C VAL A 5 -46.26 31.52 9.97
N PHE A 6 -46.68 31.17 11.19
CA PHE A 6 -45.74 31.06 12.32
C PHE A 6 -45.15 29.65 12.58
N ASP A 7 -45.62 28.59 11.91
CA ASP A 7 -45.25 27.22 12.32
C ASP A 7 -44.40 26.43 11.29
N ARG A 8 -44.52 26.68 9.98
CA ARG A 8 -43.79 25.87 8.97
C ARG A 8 -42.28 26.14 8.93
N ASP A 9 -41.84 27.37 9.22
CA ASP A 9 -40.43 27.76 9.09
C ASP A 9 -39.57 27.24 10.26
N ARG A 10 -40.16 27.04 11.45
CA ARG A 10 -39.46 26.47 12.62
C ARG A 10 -39.30 24.94 12.55
N LEU A 11 -40.26 24.24 11.97
CA LEU A 11 -40.20 22.77 11.86
C LEU A 11 -39.12 22.30 10.87
N ALA A 12 -38.82 23.10 9.84
CA ALA A 12 -37.71 22.84 8.93
C ALA A 12 -36.33 22.96 9.61
N ASP A 13 -36.21 23.75 10.68
CA ASP A 13 -34.95 23.97 11.39
C ASP A 13 -34.66 22.87 12.45
N TYR A 14 -35.70 22.20 12.97
CA TYR A 14 -35.54 21.10 13.93
C TYR A 14 -34.95 19.84 13.28
N GLY A 15 -35.25 19.58 12.00
CA GLY A 15 -34.70 18.44 11.24
C GLY A 15 -33.21 18.56 10.93
N LYS A 16 -32.67 19.77 10.78
CA LYS A 16 -31.25 20.00 10.46
C LYS A 16 -30.30 19.83 11.65
N ARG A 17 -30.78 20.03 12.88
CA ARG A 17 -29.93 20.00 14.09
C ARG A 17 -29.69 18.58 14.63
N GLY A 18 -30.62 17.65 14.43
CA GLY A 18 -30.45 16.23 14.81
C GLY A 18 -29.49 15.45 13.90
N LEU A 19 -29.42 15.81 12.62
CA LEU A 19 -28.57 15.13 11.63
C LEU A 19 -27.09 15.56 11.69
N GLY A 20 -26.81 16.74 12.25
CA GLY A 20 -25.45 17.32 12.30
C GLY A 20 -24.51 16.69 13.34
N MET A 21 -25.05 16.04 14.38
CA MET A 21 -24.25 15.49 15.48
C MET A 21 -23.63 14.11 15.15
N GLY A 22 -24.25 13.34 14.24
CA GLY A 22 -23.66 12.11 13.70
C GLY A 22 -22.63 12.35 12.58
N LEU A 23 -22.76 13.47 11.85
CA LEU A 23 -21.82 13.84 10.79
C LEU A 23 -20.47 14.35 11.36
N SER A 24 -20.48 14.86 12.58
CA SER A 24 -19.28 15.41 13.25
C SER A 24 -18.32 14.30 13.72
N THR A 25 -18.82 13.14 14.15
CA THR A 25 -17.98 11.97 14.48
C THR A 25 -17.44 11.27 13.24
N LEU A 26 -18.27 11.13 12.19
CA LEU A 26 -17.84 10.55 10.90
C LEU A 26 -16.80 11.42 10.18
N SER A 27 -16.95 12.75 10.22
CA SER A 27 -15.97 13.67 9.65
C SER A 27 -14.64 13.69 10.43
N GLY A 28 -14.67 13.43 11.75
CA GLY A 28 -13.47 13.22 12.56
C GLY A 28 -12.72 11.95 12.19
N PHE A 29 -13.45 10.85 11.97
CA PHE A 29 -12.87 9.57 11.54
C PHE A 29 -12.32 9.63 10.10
N GLN A 30 -13.02 10.28 9.18
CA GLN A 30 -12.52 10.50 7.81
C GLN A 30 -11.21 11.31 7.82
N LYS A 31 -11.12 12.38 8.61
CA LYS A 31 -9.88 13.17 8.76
C LYS A 31 -8.73 12.35 9.35
N PHE A 32 -9.02 11.34 10.16
CA PHE A 32 -8.04 10.40 10.68
C PHE A 32 -7.57 9.39 9.61
N LEU A 33 -8.48 8.86 8.80
CA LEU A 33 -8.13 7.94 7.70
C LEU A 33 -7.35 8.65 6.58
N VAL A 34 -7.71 9.88 6.23
CA VAL A 34 -7.07 10.66 5.15
C VAL A 34 -5.65 11.12 5.52
N ARG A 35 -5.18 10.89 6.76
CA ARG A 35 -3.77 11.09 7.15
C ARG A 35 -2.78 10.15 6.41
N GLY A 36 -3.27 9.31 5.50
CA GLY A 36 -2.50 8.59 4.48
C GLY A 36 -1.88 7.29 5.00
N ASN A 37 -1.07 7.38 6.05
CA ASN A 37 -0.28 6.25 6.54
C ASN A 37 -1.12 5.05 7.03
N VAL A 38 -2.32 5.28 7.55
CA VAL A 38 -3.17 4.21 8.12
C VAL A 38 -3.91 3.41 7.03
N VAL A 39 -4.34 4.08 5.97
CA VAL A 39 -5.14 3.46 4.90
C VAL A 39 -4.25 2.53 4.07
N ASP A 40 -3.06 2.97 3.69
CA ASP A 40 -2.13 2.15 2.89
C ASP A 40 -1.68 0.91 3.66
N LEU A 41 -1.44 1.06 4.97
CA LEU A 41 -1.11 -0.08 5.84
C LEU A 41 -2.29 -1.05 5.97
N ALA A 42 -3.50 -0.53 6.19
CA ALA A 42 -4.70 -1.36 6.31
C ALA A 42 -5.00 -2.13 5.01
N VAL A 43 -4.89 -1.46 3.86
CA VAL A 43 -5.08 -2.08 2.55
C VAL A 43 -4.02 -3.17 2.31
N GLY A 44 -2.76 -2.91 2.67
CA GLY A 44 -1.68 -3.90 2.57
C GLY A 44 -1.94 -5.19 3.37
N VAL A 45 -2.45 -5.07 4.60
CA VAL A 45 -2.77 -6.22 5.46
C VAL A 45 -3.94 -7.04 4.89
N VAL A 46 -5.01 -6.37 4.45
CA VAL A 46 -6.19 -7.05 3.89
C VAL A 46 -5.87 -7.78 2.60
N ILE A 47 -5.12 -7.15 1.69
CA ILE A 47 -4.69 -7.79 0.44
C ILE A 47 -3.75 -8.95 0.73
N GLY A 48 -2.82 -8.79 1.68
CA GLY A 48 -1.91 -9.86 2.11
C GLY A 48 -2.64 -11.08 2.65
N ALA A 49 -3.67 -10.88 3.47
CA ALA A 49 -4.50 -11.96 4.01
C ALA A 49 -5.29 -12.68 2.91
N ALA A 50 -5.92 -11.95 2.00
CA ALA A 50 -6.67 -12.52 0.88
C ALA A 50 -5.77 -13.35 -0.06
N PHE A 51 -4.57 -12.83 -0.37
CA PHE A 51 -3.62 -13.54 -1.21
C PHE A 51 -3.11 -14.84 -0.57
N ASN A 52 -2.85 -14.85 0.74
CA ASN A 52 -2.45 -16.05 1.46
C ASN A 52 -3.49 -17.18 1.31
N SER A 53 -4.79 -16.87 1.32
CA SER A 53 -5.85 -17.86 1.09
C SER A 53 -5.80 -18.48 -0.32
N VAL A 54 -5.50 -17.67 -1.34
CA VAL A 54 -5.35 -18.17 -2.73
C VAL A 54 -4.15 -19.11 -2.83
N VAL A 55 -3.01 -18.73 -2.25
CA VAL A 55 -1.82 -19.58 -2.21
C VAL A 55 -2.12 -20.90 -1.50
N GLN A 56 -2.77 -20.85 -0.34
CA GLN A 56 -3.12 -22.05 0.41
C GLN A 56 -4.08 -22.97 -0.35
N GLY A 57 -5.03 -22.42 -1.11
CA GLY A 57 -5.92 -23.22 -1.98
C GLY A 57 -5.12 -23.98 -3.04
N VAL A 58 -4.22 -23.30 -3.74
CA VAL A 58 -3.35 -23.93 -4.76
C VAL A 58 -2.45 -25.00 -4.16
N VAL A 59 -1.89 -24.76 -2.97
CA VAL A 59 -1.04 -25.74 -2.27
C VAL A 59 -1.85 -26.97 -1.86
N LYS A 60 -3.02 -26.77 -1.25
CA LYS A 60 -3.89 -27.87 -0.79
C LYS A 60 -4.41 -28.71 -1.95
N ASP A 61 -4.78 -28.09 -3.06
CA ASP A 61 -5.44 -28.79 -4.15
C ASP A 61 -4.45 -29.46 -5.13
N ILE A 62 -3.22 -28.94 -5.24
CA ILE A 62 -2.22 -29.44 -6.20
C ILE A 62 -1.04 -30.11 -5.50
N ILE A 63 -0.48 -29.52 -4.45
CA ILE A 63 0.79 -29.95 -3.85
C ILE A 63 0.58 -31.09 -2.85
N ASP A 64 -0.38 -30.95 -1.92
CA ASP A 64 -0.69 -31.97 -0.90
C ASP A 64 -1.02 -33.36 -1.51
N PRO A 65 -1.87 -33.49 -2.56
CA PRO A 65 -2.13 -34.79 -3.17
C PRO A 65 -0.93 -35.33 -3.98
N LEU A 66 -0.04 -34.46 -4.48
CA LEU A 66 1.20 -34.90 -5.14
C LEU A 66 2.15 -35.54 -4.12
N ILE A 67 2.32 -34.93 -2.95
CA ILE A 67 3.19 -35.44 -1.89
C ILE A 67 2.58 -36.69 -1.24
N GLY A 68 1.25 -36.73 -1.07
CA GLY A 68 0.54 -37.90 -0.55
C GLY A 68 0.61 -39.13 -1.47
N LYS A 69 0.78 -38.94 -2.78
CA LYS A 69 0.88 -40.02 -3.79
C LYS A 69 2.29 -40.51 -4.06
N VAL A 70 3.35 -39.85 -3.59
CA VAL A 70 4.74 -40.33 -3.75
C VAL A 70 4.97 -41.52 -2.80
N PRO A 71 5.18 -42.75 -3.33
CA PRO A 71 5.43 -43.92 -2.49
C PRO A 71 6.80 -43.78 -1.83
N GLY A 72 6.81 -43.68 -0.50
CA GLY A 72 8.02 -43.50 0.31
C GLY A 72 8.00 -42.28 1.24
N VAL A 73 7.09 -41.31 1.03
CA VAL A 73 6.93 -40.14 1.92
C VAL A 73 5.48 -39.97 2.39
N GLY A 74 4.49 -40.33 1.55
CA GLY A 74 3.07 -40.06 1.84
C GLY A 74 2.34 -41.06 2.75
N THR A 75 2.73 -42.34 2.79
CA THR A 75 1.93 -43.36 3.50
C THR A 75 2.72 -44.44 4.24
N THR A 76 4.02 -44.64 3.94
CA THR A 76 4.84 -45.71 4.53
C THR A 76 5.82 -45.23 5.61
N LEU A 77 6.04 -43.93 5.76
CA LEU A 77 6.79 -43.33 6.88
C LEU A 77 5.89 -42.70 7.96
N ALA A 78 4.65 -42.30 7.60
CA ALA A 78 3.66 -41.82 8.56
C ALA A 78 3.13 -42.95 9.49
N ASN A 79 3.24 -44.21 9.05
CA ASN A 79 2.77 -45.39 9.79
C ASN A 79 3.88 -46.28 10.34
N LYS A 80 5.15 -45.85 10.31
CA LYS A 80 6.25 -46.59 10.95
C LYS A 80 6.71 -45.84 12.20
N SER A 81 5.94 -46.02 13.28
CA SER A 81 6.35 -45.62 14.64
C SER A 81 7.65 -46.33 15.03
N TYR A 82 8.73 -45.56 15.14
CA TYR A 82 9.86 -45.91 16.00
C TYR A 82 9.87 -44.91 17.16
N HIS A 83 9.61 -45.42 18.37
CA HIS A 83 9.71 -44.67 19.64
C HIS A 83 8.83 -43.41 19.80
N GLY A 84 7.61 -43.40 19.25
CA GLY A 84 6.59 -42.40 19.64
C GLY A 84 6.83 -40.97 19.14
N PHE A 85 7.84 -40.74 18.28
CA PHE A 85 8.03 -39.48 17.57
C PHE A 85 7.74 -39.64 16.07
N LEU A 86 6.71 -38.94 15.60
CA LEU A 86 6.26 -38.91 14.21
C LEU A 86 7.17 -37.97 13.39
N TYR A 87 8.34 -38.43 12.96
CA TYR A 87 9.23 -37.64 12.08
C TYR A 87 8.62 -37.36 10.69
N GLY A 88 7.66 -38.19 10.26
CA GLY A 88 7.04 -38.07 8.94
C GLY A 88 6.21 -36.80 8.76
N ASP A 89 5.54 -36.31 9.80
CA ASP A 89 4.70 -35.13 9.72
C ASP A 89 5.52 -33.84 9.59
N LEU A 90 6.56 -33.70 10.40
CA LEU A 90 7.45 -32.55 10.38
C LEU A 90 8.17 -32.38 9.03
N ILE A 91 8.66 -33.48 8.45
CA ILE A 91 9.34 -33.45 7.15
C ILE A 91 8.34 -33.11 6.02
N SER A 92 7.11 -33.60 6.10
CA SER A 92 6.06 -33.30 5.12
C SER A 92 5.67 -31.81 5.16
N VAL A 93 5.49 -31.24 6.36
CA VAL A 93 5.23 -29.80 6.56
C VAL A 93 6.40 -28.94 6.07
N LEU A 94 7.63 -29.40 6.24
CA LEU A 94 8.81 -28.66 5.78
C LEU A 94 8.93 -28.69 4.25
N ILE A 95 8.66 -29.83 3.60
CA ILE A 95 8.68 -29.96 2.14
C ILE A 95 7.55 -29.15 1.49
N THR A 96 6.32 -29.22 2.02
CA THR A 96 5.18 -28.41 1.56
C THR A 96 5.46 -26.91 1.69
N PHE A 97 6.06 -26.47 2.80
CA PHE A 97 6.47 -25.08 3.00
C PHE A 97 7.48 -24.62 1.94
N LEU A 98 8.50 -25.43 1.66
CA LEU A 98 9.57 -25.10 0.70
C LEU A 98 9.04 -25.00 -0.74
N ILE A 99 8.14 -25.91 -1.12
CA ILE A 99 7.47 -25.89 -2.43
C ILE A 99 6.54 -24.68 -2.54
N THR A 100 5.77 -24.38 -1.49
CA THR A 100 4.88 -23.21 -1.46
C THR A 100 5.66 -21.91 -1.62
N ALA A 101 6.77 -21.76 -0.90
CA ALA A 101 7.64 -20.60 -1.01
C ALA A 101 8.20 -20.43 -2.43
N ALA A 102 8.59 -21.53 -3.08
CA ALA A 102 9.06 -21.52 -4.46
C ALA A 102 7.98 -21.07 -5.45
N VAL A 103 6.75 -21.56 -5.30
CA VAL A 103 5.60 -21.18 -6.15
C VAL A 103 5.26 -19.70 -5.96
N VAL A 104 5.14 -19.22 -4.72
CA VAL A 104 4.87 -17.80 -4.42
C VAL A 104 5.97 -16.90 -5.00
N TYR A 105 7.23 -17.28 -4.83
CA TYR A 105 8.35 -16.52 -5.38
C TYR A 105 8.28 -16.42 -6.91
N PHE A 106 8.02 -17.54 -7.59
CA PHE A 106 7.97 -17.56 -9.04
C PHE A 106 6.74 -16.84 -9.61
N PHE A 107 5.55 -17.05 -9.05
CA PHE A 107 4.30 -16.52 -9.57
C PHE A 107 3.96 -15.10 -9.09
N VAL A 108 4.52 -14.64 -7.97
CA VAL A 108 4.15 -13.34 -7.40
C VAL A 108 5.35 -12.41 -7.29
N VAL A 109 6.45 -12.85 -6.68
CA VAL A 109 7.61 -11.98 -6.47
C VAL A 109 8.26 -11.58 -7.81
N LYS A 110 8.51 -12.53 -8.72
CA LYS A 110 9.08 -12.25 -10.04
C LYS A 110 8.24 -11.30 -10.92
N PRO A 111 6.94 -11.52 -11.15
CA PRO A 111 6.17 -10.61 -11.98
C PRO A 111 6.04 -9.23 -11.34
N ILE A 112 5.93 -9.15 -10.02
CA ILE A 112 5.91 -7.87 -9.31
C ILE A 112 7.25 -7.15 -9.44
N SER A 113 8.39 -7.84 -9.33
CA SER A 113 9.70 -7.20 -9.49
C SER A 113 9.88 -6.65 -10.91
N ILE A 114 9.45 -7.42 -11.93
CA ILE A 114 9.49 -6.98 -13.32
C ILE A 114 8.54 -5.77 -13.56
N ALA A 115 7.37 -5.78 -12.93
CA ALA A 115 6.40 -4.68 -13.04
C ALA A 115 6.89 -3.42 -12.32
N ARG A 116 7.51 -3.54 -11.15
CA ARG A 116 8.09 -2.40 -10.40
C ARG A 116 9.17 -1.71 -11.21
N ASP A 117 10.08 -2.46 -11.83
CA ASP A 117 11.12 -1.89 -12.69
C ASP A 117 10.56 -1.05 -13.85
N ARG A 118 9.34 -1.37 -14.33
CA ARG A 118 8.65 -0.57 -15.35
C ARG A 118 7.97 0.65 -14.75
N TYR A 119 7.39 0.52 -13.56
CA TYR A 119 6.73 1.60 -12.84
C TYR A 119 7.72 2.71 -12.43
N ASP A 120 8.87 2.32 -11.86
CA ASP A 120 9.89 3.26 -11.38
C ASP A 120 10.48 4.10 -12.53
N ARG A 121 10.67 3.48 -13.71
CA ARG A 121 11.11 4.19 -14.92
C ARG A 121 10.10 5.23 -15.43
N LEU A 122 8.81 5.03 -15.18
CA LEU A 122 7.76 5.96 -15.60
C LEU A 122 7.56 7.11 -14.59
N HIS A 123 7.65 6.82 -13.29
CA HIS A 123 7.42 7.82 -12.24
C HIS A 123 8.56 8.83 -12.09
N HIS A 124 9.83 8.40 -12.17
CA HIS A 124 10.97 9.31 -12.11
C HIS A 124 11.03 10.36 -13.23
N ARG A 125 10.26 10.20 -14.31
CA ARG A 125 10.17 11.19 -15.39
C ARG A 125 9.27 12.39 -15.04
N ASN A 126 8.34 12.21 -14.12
CA ASN A 126 7.42 13.26 -13.64
C ASN A 126 7.93 13.98 -12.39
N ASP A 127 8.90 13.38 -11.67
CA ASP A 127 9.57 13.98 -10.51
C ASP A 127 10.84 14.78 -10.91
N ALA A 128 11.00 15.09 -12.20
CA ALA A 128 12.10 15.94 -12.64
C ALA A 128 12.03 17.26 -11.86
N PRO A 129 13.07 17.63 -11.10
CA PRO A 129 13.00 18.72 -10.15
C PRO A 129 12.71 20.04 -10.88
N VAL A 130 11.50 20.55 -10.70
CA VAL A 130 11.01 21.81 -11.29
C VAL A 130 11.51 23.04 -10.51
N THR A 131 12.20 22.83 -9.38
CA THR A 131 12.68 23.87 -8.47
C THR A 131 14.18 23.78 -8.22
N ARG A 132 14.83 24.94 -8.13
CA ARG A 132 16.22 25.16 -7.73
C ARG A 132 16.28 26.24 -6.64
N ASP A 133 17.33 26.23 -5.84
CA ASP A 133 17.52 27.28 -4.84
C ASP A 133 18.22 28.51 -5.43
N CYS A 134 17.80 29.70 -4.98
CA CYS A 134 18.44 30.94 -5.36
C CYS A 134 19.74 31.16 -4.56
N PRO A 135 20.90 31.41 -5.20
CA PRO A 135 22.19 31.59 -4.51
C PRO A 135 22.28 32.89 -3.68
N TYR A 136 21.36 33.84 -3.89
CA TYR A 136 21.39 35.14 -3.21
C TYR A 136 20.52 35.18 -1.94
N CYS A 137 19.36 34.53 -1.96
CA CYS A 137 18.38 34.60 -0.88
C CYS A 137 17.93 33.24 -0.33
N MET A 138 18.47 32.14 -0.86
CA MET A 138 18.17 30.75 -0.44
C MET A 138 16.69 30.34 -0.53
N SER A 139 15.86 31.10 -1.24
CA SER A 139 14.48 30.73 -1.52
C SER A 139 14.41 29.72 -2.67
N THR A 140 13.41 28.84 -2.65
CA THR A 140 13.10 27.93 -3.77
C THR A 140 12.48 28.71 -4.94
N VAL A 141 13.01 28.49 -6.15
CA VAL A 141 12.58 29.18 -7.38
C VAL A 141 12.46 28.15 -8.51
N ASN A 142 11.60 28.41 -9.51
CA ASN A 142 11.50 27.55 -10.69
C ASN A 142 12.82 27.48 -11.47
N ILE A 143 13.16 26.32 -12.01
CA ILE A 143 14.37 26.08 -12.80
C ILE A 143 14.48 27.01 -14.02
N GLN A 144 13.36 27.37 -14.65
CA GLN A 144 13.33 28.24 -15.84
C GLN A 144 13.27 29.74 -15.52
N ALA A 145 13.30 30.14 -14.25
CA ALA A 145 13.21 31.54 -13.88
C ALA A 145 14.49 32.32 -14.25
N THR A 146 14.32 33.44 -14.98
CA THR A 146 15.40 34.38 -15.32
C THR A 146 15.68 35.40 -14.21
N ARG A 147 14.70 35.63 -13.32
CA ARG A 147 14.80 36.49 -12.12
C ARG A 147 14.16 35.81 -10.92
N CYS A 148 14.73 36.01 -9.74
CA CYS A 148 14.18 35.46 -8.50
C CYS A 148 12.91 36.23 -8.08
N ALA A 149 11.85 35.52 -7.68
CA ALA A 149 10.59 36.12 -7.20
C ALA A 149 10.72 36.78 -5.81
N TYR A 150 11.64 36.31 -4.97
CA TYR A 150 11.80 36.78 -3.60
C TYR A 150 12.74 37.98 -3.49
N CYS A 151 13.91 37.93 -4.13
CA CYS A 151 14.94 38.98 -4.04
C CYS A 151 15.13 39.79 -5.33
N THR A 152 14.41 39.49 -6.40
CA THR A 152 14.45 40.21 -7.70
C THR A 152 15.79 40.22 -8.45
N SER A 153 16.81 39.54 -7.93
CA SER A 153 18.12 39.45 -8.57
C SER A 153 18.06 38.63 -9.87
N PRO A 154 18.90 38.99 -10.88
CA PRO A 154 19.07 38.16 -12.07
C PRO A 154 19.74 36.84 -11.69
N LEU A 155 19.14 35.72 -12.07
CA LEU A 155 19.66 34.40 -11.75
C LEU A 155 20.71 33.98 -12.79
N PRO A 156 21.83 33.38 -12.36
CA PRO A 156 22.77 32.76 -13.30
C PRO A 156 22.12 31.58 -14.05
N PRO A 157 22.68 31.18 -15.22
CA PRO A 157 22.19 30.03 -15.98
C PRO A 157 22.14 28.78 -15.11
N VAL A 158 21.19 27.90 -15.42
CA VAL A 158 20.88 26.71 -14.62
C VAL A 158 22.08 25.78 -14.60
N ASP A 159 22.66 25.59 -13.42
CA ASP A 159 23.61 24.51 -13.14
C ASP A 159 22.84 23.31 -12.57
N HIS A 160 22.88 22.19 -13.29
CA HIS A 160 22.18 20.96 -12.93
C HIS A 160 22.67 20.34 -11.62
N SER A 161 23.82 20.77 -11.08
CA SER A 161 24.31 20.36 -9.76
C SER A 161 23.60 21.06 -8.59
N GLN A 162 22.93 22.20 -8.84
CA GLN A 162 22.23 23.02 -7.84
C GLN A 162 20.70 22.84 -7.86
N VAL A 163 20.21 21.97 -8.75
CA VAL A 163 18.80 21.63 -8.82
C VAL A 163 18.50 20.74 -7.62
N ASN A 164 17.55 21.15 -6.79
CA ASN A 164 17.25 20.46 -5.55
C ASN A 164 16.64 19.08 -5.86
N VAL A 165 17.51 18.07 -5.97
CA VAL A 165 17.15 16.64 -5.85
C VAL A 165 16.74 16.33 -4.40
N ALA A 166 16.93 17.30 -3.49
CA ALA A 166 16.52 17.27 -2.10
C ALA A 166 15.02 17.56 -1.91
N GLY A 167 14.17 16.75 -2.52
CA GLY A 167 13.01 16.18 -1.82
C GLY A 167 13.40 14.96 -0.97
N GLN A 168 14.69 14.60 -0.92
CA GLN A 168 15.28 13.59 -0.05
C GLN A 168 15.75 14.20 1.28
N ARG A 169 14.81 14.47 2.18
CA ARG A 169 14.97 14.26 3.61
C ARG A 169 13.65 13.81 4.20
#